data_AF-A0A066YP00-F1
#
_entry.id   AF-A0A066YP00-F1
#
_cell.length_a   1.000
_cell.length_b   1.000
_cell.length_c   1.000
_cell.angle_alpha   90.00
_cell.angle_beta   90.00
_cell.angle_gamma   90.00
#
_symmetry.space_group_name_H-M   'P 1'
#
loop_
_entity.id
_entity.type
_entity.pdbx_description
1 polymer ?
#
loop_
_entity_poly.entity_id
_entity_poly.type
_entity_poly.pdbx_seq_one_letter_code
_entity_poly.pdbx_strand_id
1 'polypeptide(L)'
;MGRRLGGGVARAALAGRGGRGEPRARFVEHAEGPHVPLHAELVAEVLPSGWRVGDARRQYVTNGTLELPLDELGDGTAALARLVSALAQDPHPGPVLIDDVDRHLHPVWQQRIGLWLTEHFPHTQFLVATHSPYVCQAADPGALIRLPGPDEAGRPHRLDEELRQRVLYGSGEDTVLSELFGLPSAYSPTAEAERRLLVRLERKMYAGRATDAELAEYRELGAKLNSSLTARVDEVTARLLGRGE
;
A
#
# COMPACT_ATOMS: atom_id res chain seq x y z
N MET A 1 -6.22 27.66 -13.66
CA MET A 1 -6.00 26.51 -14.57
C MET A 1 -5.58 25.33 -13.71
N GLY A 2 -6.53 24.49 -13.31
CA GLY A 2 -6.26 23.36 -12.41
C GLY A 2 -5.46 22.29 -13.13
N ARG A 3 -4.26 21.96 -12.63
CA ARG A 3 -3.57 20.74 -13.05
C ARG A 3 -4.43 19.57 -12.56
N ARG A 4 -5.02 18.81 -13.49
CA ARG A 4 -5.64 17.53 -13.15
C ARG A 4 -4.53 16.62 -12.62
N LEU A 5 -4.78 15.96 -11.50
CA LEU A 5 -3.86 14.97 -10.93
C LEU A 5 -3.83 13.79 -11.91
N GLY A 6 -2.80 13.74 -12.75
CA GLY A 6 -2.52 12.59 -13.60
C GLY A 6 -1.93 11.47 -12.76
N GLY A 7 -2.76 10.82 -11.94
CA GLY A 7 -2.35 9.61 -11.23
C GLY A 7 -2.37 8.44 -12.21
N GLY A 8 -1.19 7.95 -12.59
CA GLY A 8 -1.08 6.66 -13.26
C GLY A 8 -1.47 5.53 -12.30
N VAL A 9 -1.96 4.40 -12.83
CA VAL A 9 -2.21 3.20 -12.04
C VAL A 9 -1.01 2.27 -12.22
N ALA A 10 -0.43 1.77 -11.13
CA ALA A 10 0.60 0.75 -11.22
C ALA A 10 -0.07 -0.63 -11.30
N ARG A 11 0.36 -1.48 -12.24
CA ARG A 11 0.09 -2.91 -12.19
C ARG A 11 1.33 -3.65 -11.75
N ALA A 12 1.20 -4.44 -10.70
CA ALA A 12 2.23 -5.33 -10.23
C ALA A 12 1.84 -6.76 -10.57
N ALA A 13 2.73 -7.52 -11.16
CA ALA A 13 2.57 -8.98 -11.19
C ALA A 13 3.20 -9.57 -9.93
N LEU A 14 2.43 -10.42 -9.23
CA LEU A 14 2.89 -11.21 -8.10
C LEU A 14 3.05 -12.65 -8.62
N ALA A 15 4.29 -13.10 -8.77
CA ALA A 15 4.56 -14.38 -9.41
C ALA A 15 4.54 -15.55 -8.40
N GLY A 16 3.49 -16.38 -8.45
CA GLY A 16 3.60 -17.82 -8.19
C GLY A 16 3.99 -18.55 -9.48
N ARG A 17 4.72 -19.67 -9.39
CA ARG A 17 5.17 -20.43 -10.56
C ARG A 17 3.97 -21.10 -11.23
N GLY A 18 3.37 -20.45 -12.22
CA GLY A 18 2.27 -21.00 -13.02
C GLY A 18 2.67 -22.33 -13.68
N GLY A 19 1.91 -23.39 -13.42
CA GLY A 19 2.06 -24.67 -14.09
C GLY A 19 1.75 -24.57 -15.59
N ARG A 20 2.40 -25.42 -16.41
CA ARG A 20 2.16 -25.51 -17.86
C ARG A 20 0.77 -26.11 -18.13
N GLY A 21 -0.26 -25.26 -18.16
CA GLY A 21 -1.63 -25.59 -18.57
C GLY A 21 -2.24 -24.48 -19.41
N GLU A 22 -3.39 -24.72 -20.04
CA GLU A 22 -4.12 -23.67 -20.76
C GLU A 22 -4.43 -22.49 -19.81
N PRO A 23 -4.13 -21.23 -20.19
CA PRO A 23 -4.35 -20.08 -19.34
C PRO A 23 -5.85 -19.84 -19.15
N ARG A 24 -6.38 -20.16 -17.97
CA ARG A 24 -7.71 -19.76 -17.52
C ARG A 24 -7.57 -18.50 -16.68
N ALA A 25 -7.85 -17.33 -17.26
CA ALA A 25 -7.85 -16.09 -16.50
C ALA A 25 -9.15 -15.99 -15.68
N ARG A 26 -9.06 -15.92 -14.35
CA ARG A 26 -10.20 -15.64 -13.47
C ARG A 26 -10.15 -14.18 -13.03
N PHE A 27 -11.18 -13.43 -13.37
CA PHE A 27 -11.40 -12.10 -12.80
C PHE A 27 -12.06 -12.25 -11.44
N VAL A 28 -11.46 -11.64 -10.41
CA VAL A 28 -12.06 -11.57 -9.09
C VAL A 28 -12.58 -10.15 -8.89
N GLU A 29 -13.89 -9.97 -9.06
CA GLU A 29 -14.54 -8.69 -8.79
C GLU A 29 -14.45 -8.32 -7.31
N HIS A 30 -14.16 -7.06 -7.03
CA HIS A 30 -14.32 -6.48 -5.71
C HIS A 30 -15.81 -6.38 -5.39
N ALA A 31 -16.29 -7.30 -4.55
CA ALA A 31 -17.59 -7.30 -3.91
C ALA A 31 -18.82 -7.45 -4.84
N GLU A 32 -19.18 -8.70 -5.13
CA GLU A 32 -20.55 -9.25 -5.05
C GLU A 32 -20.39 -10.80 -5.18
N GLY A 33 -20.73 -11.67 -4.22
CA GLY A 33 -21.67 -11.52 -3.11
C GLY A 33 -21.59 -12.60 -2.00
N PRO A 34 -22.67 -12.75 -1.22
CA PRO A 34 -22.73 -13.41 0.11
C PRO A 34 -22.74 -14.96 0.10
N HIS A 35 -21.99 -15.60 -0.80
CA HIS A 35 -22.18 -17.06 -1.06
C HIS A 35 -20.93 -17.93 -1.03
N VAL A 36 -19.73 -17.39 -0.74
CA VAL A 36 -18.53 -18.21 -0.55
C VAL A 36 -18.39 -18.56 0.93
N PRO A 37 -18.45 -19.86 1.31
CA PRO A 37 -18.17 -20.28 2.67
C PRO A 37 -16.73 -19.91 3.06
N LEU A 38 -16.53 -19.38 4.26
CA LEU A 38 -15.20 -19.01 4.74
C LEU A 38 -14.29 -20.24 4.88
N HIS A 39 -13.07 -20.15 4.35
CA HIS A 39 -12.06 -21.17 4.53
C HIS A 39 -11.38 -21.00 5.89
N ALA A 40 -11.80 -21.77 6.90
CA ALA A 40 -11.46 -21.52 8.30
C ALA A 40 -9.95 -21.35 8.60
N GLU A 41 -9.08 -22.18 8.02
CA GLU A 41 -7.63 -22.13 8.27
C GLU A 41 -7.00 -20.86 7.69
N LEU A 42 -7.08 -20.68 6.38
CA LEU A 42 -6.58 -19.47 5.70
C LEU A 42 -7.19 -18.17 6.23
N VAL A 43 -8.49 -18.16 6.55
CA VAL A 43 -9.15 -16.97 7.09
C VAL A 43 -8.62 -16.66 8.50
N ALA A 44 -8.30 -17.64 9.33
CA ALA A 44 -7.73 -17.39 10.64
C ALA A 44 -6.38 -16.65 10.59
N GLU A 45 -5.62 -16.75 9.50
CA GLU A 45 -4.38 -16.01 9.30
C GLU A 45 -4.60 -14.54 8.90
N VAL A 46 -5.74 -14.25 8.26
CA VAL A 46 -6.06 -12.89 7.80
C VAL A 46 -6.87 -12.08 8.80
N LEU A 47 -7.56 -12.75 9.72
CA LEU A 47 -8.33 -12.11 10.78
C LEU A 47 -7.42 -11.44 11.82
N PRO A 48 -7.92 -10.40 12.54
CA PRO A 48 -7.21 -9.83 13.67
C PRO A 48 -6.95 -10.88 14.76
N SER A 49 -5.86 -10.72 15.51
CA SER A 49 -5.47 -11.66 16.57
C SER A 49 -6.62 -12.00 17.53
N GLY A 50 -6.83 -13.29 17.78
CA GLY A 50 -7.87 -13.79 18.67
C GLY A 50 -9.21 -14.10 17.99
N TRP A 51 -9.43 -13.61 16.76
CA TRP A 51 -10.62 -13.93 15.97
C TRP A 51 -10.47 -15.23 15.19
N ARG A 52 -11.58 -15.96 15.02
CA ARG A 52 -11.65 -17.22 14.28
C ARG A 52 -12.96 -17.30 13.50
N VAL A 53 -13.03 -18.18 12.52
CA VAL A 53 -14.30 -18.49 11.85
C VAL A 53 -15.21 -19.27 12.81
N GLY A 54 -16.39 -18.72 13.09
CA GLY A 54 -17.43 -19.37 13.91
C GLY A 54 -18.40 -20.17 13.05
N ASP A 55 -18.98 -19.53 12.03
CA ASP A 55 -19.82 -20.18 11.01
C ASP A 55 -19.38 -19.74 9.61
N ALA A 56 -18.77 -20.67 8.87
CA ALA A 56 -18.24 -20.39 7.54
C ALA A 56 -19.31 -20.01 6.52
N ARG A 57 -20.50 -20.64 6.57
CA ARG A 57 -21.55 -20.43 5.58
C ARG A 57 -22.32 -19.15 5.83
N ARG A 58 -22.58 -18.85 7.10
CA ARG A 58 -23.20 -17.59 7.52
C ARG A 58 -22.20 -16.43 7.52
N GLN A 59 -20.91 -16.71 7.34
CA GLN A 59 -19.80 -15.76 7.44
C GLN A 59 -19.76 -15.06 8.80
N TYR A 60 -19.84 -15.84 9.88
CA TYR A 60 -19.69 -15.35 11.26
C TYR A 60 -18.31 -15.69 11.80
N VAL A 61 -17.82 -14.80 12.65
CA VAL A 61 -16.52 -14.88 13.31
C VAL A 61 -16.70 -14.75 14.82
N THR A 62 -15.81 -15.39 15.56
CA THR A 62 -15.87 -15.47 17.03
C THR A 62 -14.58 -15.02 17.67
N ASN A 63 -14.69 -14.41 18.85
CA ASN A 63 -13.57 -14.12 19.74
C ASN A 63 -14.04 -14.31 21.20
N GLY A 64 -13.60 -15.41 21.82
CA GLY A 64 -14.10 -15.82 23.14
C GLY A 64 -15.60 -16.14 23.07
N THR A 65 -16.42 -15.37 23.79
CA THR A 65 -17.88 -15.50 23.81
C THR A 65 -18.60 -14.59 22.80
N LEU A 66 -17.88 -13.68 22.15
CA LEU A 66 -18.45 -12.77 21.15
C LEU A 66 -18.55 -13.48 19.81
N GLU A 67 -19.72 -13.44 19.19
CA GLU A 67 -19.99 -13.93 17.84
C GLU A 67 -20.67 -12.82 17.04
N LEU A 68 -20.14 -12.49 15.87
CA LEU A 68 -20.67 -11.44 15.01
C LEU A 68 -20.47 -11.74 13.52
N PRO A 69 -21.25 -11.12 12.63
CA PRO A 69 -21.00 -11.17 11.18
C PRO A 69 -19.60 -10.65 10.84
N LEU A 70 -18.94 -11.26 9.86
CA LEU A 70 -17.59 -10.88 9.42
C LEU A 70 -17.46 -9.39 9.05
N ASP A 71 -18.51 -8.79 8.49
CA ASP A 71 -18.52 -7.38 8.07
C ASP A 71 -18.37 -6.40 9.26
N GLU A 72 -18.72 -6.82 10.47
CA GLU A 72 -18.54 -6.03 11.69
C GLU A 72 -17.07 -5.92 12.12
N LEU A 73 -16.15 -6.69 11.53
CA LEU A 73 -14.70 -6.51 11.69
C LEU A 73 -14.10 -5.47 10.74
N GLY A 74 -14.90 -4.93 9.82
CA GLY A 74 -14.52 -3.92 8.85
C GLY A 74 -14.31 -4.48 7.43
N ASP A 75 -14.62 -3.63 6.45
CA ASP A 75 -14.68 -3.97 5.03
C ASP A 75 -13.40 -4.61 4.49
N GLY A 76 -12.23 -4.13 4.93
CA GLY A 76 -10.93 -4.66 4.51
C GLY A 76 -10.69 -6.10 4.95
N THR A 77 -10.98 -6.39 6.21
CA THR A 77 -10.87 -7.75 6.78
C THR A 77 -11.84 -8.69 6.08
N ALA A 78 -13.08 -8.24 5.87
CA ALA A 78 -14.12 -9.03 5.23
C ALA A 78 -13.79 -9.33 3.76
N ALA A 79 -13.34 -8.33 3.01
CA ALA A 79 -12.92 -8.48 1.62
C ALA A 79 -11.76 -9.47 1.48
N LEU A 80 -10.73 -9.35 2.32
CA LEU A 80 -9.58 -10.25 2.31
C LEU A 80 -10.00 -11.69 2.66
N ALA A 81 -10.78 -11.88 3.72
CA ALA A 81 -11.27 -13.20 4.12
C ALA A 81 -12.09 -13.88 3.02
N ARG A 82 -12.94 -13.13 2.30
CA ARG A 82 -13.72 -13.63 1.16
C ARG A 82 -12.84 -13.95 -0.03
N LEU A 83 -11.88 -13.09 -0.37
CA LEU A 83 -10.91 -13.33 -1.45
C LEU A 83 -10.15 -14.64 -1.23
N VAL A 84 -9.54 -14.82 -0.06
CA VAL A 84 -8.75 -16.04 0.23
C VAL A 84 -9.62 -17.28 0.25
N SER A 85 -10.86 -17.16 0.75
CA SER A 85 -11.82 -18.25 0.73
C SER A 85 -12.21 -18.64 -0.70
N ALA A 86 -12.41 -17.66 -1.58
CA ALA A 86 -12.77 -17.89 -2.98
C ALA A 86 -11.62 -18.53 -3.77
N LEU A 87 -10.37 -18.14 -3.48
CA LEU A 87 -9.18 -18.76 -4.05
C LEU A 87 -9.04 -20.21 -3.57
N ALA A 88 -9.31 -20.47 -2.29
CA ALA A 88 -9.19 -21.81 -1.71
C ALA A 88 -10.20 -22.85 -2.27
N GLN A 89 -11.32 -22.40 -2.86
CA GLN A 89 -12.29 -23.31 -3.49
C GLN A 89 -11.74 -23.96 -4.77
N ASP A 90 -10.69 -23.40 -5.38
CA ASP A 90 -10.07 -23.93 -6.59
C ASP A 90 -8.54 -24.03 -6.41
N PRO A 91 -7.97 -25.22 -6.26
CA PRO A 91 -6.53 -25.40 -6.07
C PRO A 91 -5.70 -25.03 -7.32
N HIS A 92 -6.31 -24.86 -8.49
CA HIS A 92 -5.63 -24.54 -9.75
C HIS A 92 -6.37 -23.47 -10.56
N PRO A 93 -6.51 -22.24 -10.05
CA PRO A 93 -7.37 -21.22 -10.64
C PRO A 93 -6.83 -20.64 -11.96
N GLY A 94 -5.65 -21.05 -12.42
CA GLY A 94 -4.93 -20.40 -13.51
C GLY A 94 -4.46 -18.99 -13.10
N PRO A 95 -4.17 -18.09 -14.06
CA PRO A 95 -3.89 -16.70 -13.75
C PRO A 95 -5.09 -16.00 -13.08
N VAL A 96 -4.85 -15.31 -11.97
CA VAL A 96 -5.85 -14.52 -11.24
C VAL A 96 -5.56 -13.04 -11.42
N LEU A 97 -6.56 -12.27 -11.83
CA LEU A 97 -6.49 -10.81 -11.90
C LEU A 97 -7.24 -10.21 -10.71
N ILE A 98 -6.56 -9.38 -9.91
CA ILE A 98 -7.15 -8.63 -8.80
C ILE A 98 -7.00 -7.14 -9.10
N ASP A 99 -8.11 -6.45 -9.30
CA ASP A 99 -8.12 -4.99 -9.45
C ASP A 99 -8.18 -4.33 -8.08
N ASP A 100 -7.49 -3.20 -7.92
CA ASP A 100 -7.39 -2.42 -6.67
C ASP A 100 -7.17 -3.28 -5.41
N VAL A 101 -6.16 -4.15 -5.44
CA VAL A 101 -5.90 -5.08 -4.32
C VAL A 101 -5.65 -4.37 -2.99
N ASP A 102 -5.22 -3.11 -3.00
CA ASP A 102 -5.02 -2.28 -1.82
C ASP A 102 -6.30 -1.69 -1.21
N ARG A 103 -7.42 -1.76 -1.93
CA ARG A 103 -8.67 -1.13 -1.51
C ARG A 103 -9.16 -1.73 -0.19
N HIS A 104 -9.42 -0.85 0.78
CA HIS A 104 -9.79 -1.20 2.16
C HIS A 104 -8.76 -2.05 2.93
N LEU A 105 -7.64 -2.49 2.34
CA LEU A 105 -6.58 -3.19 3.08
C LEU A 105 -5.83 -2.23 3.99
N HIS A 106 -5.62 -2.65 5.24
CA HIS A 106 -4.71 -1.97 6.15
C HIS A 106 -3.29 -1.95 5.54
N PRO A 107 -2.48 -0.87 5.71
CA PRO A 107 -1.14 -0.76 5.10
C PRO A 107 -0.20 -1.94 5.41
N VAL A 108 -0.31 -2.52 6.60
CA VAL A 108 0.44 -3.74 6.97
C VAL A 108 0.11 -4.91 6.04
N TRP A 109 -1.17 -5.08 5.68
CA TRP A 109 -1.58 -6.10 4.72
C TRP A 109 -1.16 -5.75 3.30
N GLN A 110 -1.17 -4.48 2.92
CA GLN A 110 -0.66 -4.05 1.61
C GLN A 110 0.81 -4.46 1.38
N GLN A 111 1.66 -4.41 2.41
CA GLN A 111 3.05 -4.88 2.33
C GLN A 111 3.19 -6.41 2.35
N ARG A 112 2.19 -7.14 2.85
CA ARG A 112 2.28 -8.59 3.08
C ARG A 112 1.54 -9.42 2.04
N ILE A 113 0.51 -8.87 1.41
CA ILE A 113 -0.44 -9.62 0.59
C ILE A 113 0.24 -10.33 -0.58
N GLY A 114 1.25 -9.70 -1.18
CA GLY A 114 2.00 -10.28 -2.31
C GLY A 114 2.70 -11.58 -1.95
N LEU A 115 3.51 -11.54 -0.88
CA LEU A 115 4.21 -12.71 -0.36
C LEU A 115 3.21 -13.75 0.14
N TRP A 116 2.22 -13.34 0.94
CA TRP A 116 1.24 -14.26 1.52
C TRP A 116 0.47 -15.03 0.43
N LEU A 117 0.00 -14.37 -0.62
CA LEU A 117 -0.70 -15.03 -1.73
C LEU A 117 0.18 -16.05 -2.47
N THR A 118 1.44 -15.69 -2.71
CA THR A 118 2.37 -16.57 -3.45
C THR A 118 2.87 -17.75 -2.61
N GLU A 119 2.92 -17.62 -1.28
CA GLU A 119 3.21 -18.72 -0.35
C GLU A 119 2.06 -19.72 -0.26
N HIS A 120 0.81 -19.23 -0.15
CA HIS A 120 -0.37 -20.08 0.03
C HIS A 120 -0.92 -20.65 -1.28
N PHE A 121 -0.69 -19.96 -2.40
CA PHE A 121 -1.13 -20.39 -3.73
C PHE A 121 0.06 -20.42 -4.72
N PRO A 122 1.07 -21.30 -4.49
CA PRO A 122 2.34 -21.27 -5.22
C PRO A 122 2.24 -21.61 -6.71
N HIS A 123 1.13 -22.22 -7.12
CA HIS A 123 0.85 -22.59 -8.52
C HIS A 123 -0.05 -21.58 -9.24
N THR A 124 -0.39 -20.48 -8.58
CA THR A 124 -1.25 -19.41 -9.10
C THR A 124 -0.40 -18.21 -9.50
N GLN A 125 -0.58 -17.72 -10.72
CA GLN A 125 0.00 -16.44 -11.13
C GLN A 125 -0.99 -15.33 -10.79
N PHE A 126 -0.57 -14.34 -9.99
CA PHE A 126 -1.42 -13.20 -9.67
C PHE A 126 -0.97 -11.97 -10.47
N LEU A 127 -1.91 -11.34 -11.15
CA LEU A 127 -1.75 -10.03 -11.75
C LEU A 127 -2.58 -9.06 -10.91
N VAL A 128 -1.96 -8.06 -10.31
CA VAL A 128 -2.68 -7.12 -9.44
C VAL A 128 -2.54 -5.70 -9.96
N ALA A 129 -3.63 -4.94 -9.91
CA ALA A 129 -3.59 -3.50 -10.06
C ALA A 129 -3.64 -2.87 -8.68
N THR A 130 -2.89 -1.78 -8.51
CA THR A 130 -2.80 -1.10 -7.22
C THR A 130 -2.46 0.38 -7.35
N HIS A 131 -2.98 1.15 -6.40
CA HIS A 131 -2.58 2.53 -6.15
C HIS A 131 -1.65 2.65 -4.93
N SER A 132 -1.28 1.52 -4.33
CA SER A 132 -0.43 1.49 -3.15
C SER A 132 1.04 1.33 -3.51
N PRO A 133 1.92 2.22 -3.02
CA PRO A 133 3.37 2.02 -3.11
C PRO A 133 3.80 0.74 -2.38
N TYR A 134 3.08 0.36 -1.32
CA TYR A 134 3.41 -0.78 -0.47
C TYR A 134 3.12 -2.12 -1.14
N VAL A 135 2.04 -2.20 -1.93
CA VAL A 135 1.78 -3.38 -2.74
C VAL A 135 2.83 -3.52 -3.84
N CYS A 136 3.25 -2.41 -4.46
CA CYS A 136 4.33 -2.43 -5.45
C CYS A 136 5.66 -2.93 -4.84
N GLN A 137 5.95 -2.55 -3.60
CA GLN A 137 7.12 -3.03 -2.84
C GLN A 137 7.04 -4.52 -2.51
N ALA A 138 5.84 -5.06 -2.32
CA ALA A 138 5.59 -6.47 -2.05
C ALA A 138 5.62 -7.35 -3.33
N ALA A 139 5.83 -6.74 -4.51
CA ALA A 139 5.75 -7.44 -5.77
C ALA A 139 7.05 -8.12 -6.20
N ASP A 140 6.94 -9.02 -7.18
CA ASP A 140 8.14 -9.58 -7.82
C ASP A 140 8.93 -8.42 -8.46
N PRO A 141 10.21 -8.23 -8.08
CA PRO A 141 11.06 -7.16 -8.60
C PRO A 141 11.05 -7.03 -10.12
N GLY A 142 10.92 -8.14 -10.85
CA GLY A 142 10.98 -8.18 -12.31
C GLY A 142 9.64 -7.93 -13.01
N ALA A 143 8.57 -7.64 -12.27
CA ALA A 143 7.21 -7.78 -12.76
C ALA A 143 6.32 -6.54 -12.54
N LEU A 144 6.93 -5.38 -12.26
CA LEU A 144 6.25 -4.09 -12.19
C LEU A 144 6.00 -3.50 -13.58
N ILE A 145 4.76 -3.10 -13.84
CA ILE A 145 4.28 -2.54 -15.10
C ILE A 145 3.53 -1.23 -14.81
N ARG A 146 3.96 -0.13 -15.42
CA ARG A 146 3.24 1.14 -15.34
C ARG A 146 2.12 1.16 -16.37
N LEU A 147 0.91 1.50 -15.94
CA LEU A 147 -0.18 1.84 -16.84
C LEU A 147 -0.27 3.38 -16.97
N PRO A 148 -0.18 3.91 -18.20
CA PRO A 148 -0.45 5.33 -18.45
C PRO A 148 -1.87 5.71 -17.99
N GLY A 149 -2.03 6.93 -17.50
CA GLY A 149 -3.36 7.46 -17.17
C GLY A 149 -4.24 7.63 -18.43
N PRO A 150 -5.56 7.83 -18.27
CA PRO A 150 -6.48 7.96 -19.41
C PRO A 150 -6.11 9.06 -20.40
N ASP A 151 -5.52 10.15 -19.91
CA ASP A 151 -5.11 11.31 -20.69
C ASP A 151 -3.62 11.26 -21.10
N GLU A 152 -2.90 10.19 -20.77
CA GLU A 152 -1.48 10.03 -21.06
C GLU A 152 -1.26 9.18 -22.30
N ALA A 153 -0.57 9.74 -23.30
CA ALA A 153 -0.19 8.98 -24.49
C ALA A 153 0.90 7.96 -24.14
N GLY A 154 0.60 6.67 -24.29
CA GLY A 154 1.56 5.61 -24.06
C GLY A 154 0.94 4.23 -24.04
N ARG A 155 1.78 3.20 -24.10
CA ARG A 155 1.38 1.81 -23.86
C ARG A 155 1.87 1.37 -22.47
N PRO A 156 1.23 0.36 -21.86
CA PRO A 156 1.78 -0.32 -20.69
C PRO A 156 3.24 -0.71 -20.93
N HIS A 157 4.11 -0.38 -19.99
CA HIS A 157 5.54 -0.68 -20.07
C HIS A 157 6.10 -1.07 -18.71
N ARG A 158 7.17 -1.86 -18.73
CA ARG A 158 7.93 -2.18 -17.53
C ARG A 158 8.64 -0.92 -17.04
N LEU A 159 8.80 -0.81 -15.72
CA LEU A 159 9.64 0.22 -15.14
C LEU A 159 11.09 0.05 -15.63
N ASP A 160 11.77 1.15 -15.89
CA ASP A 160 13.22 1.13 -16.08
C ASP A 160 13.93 0.76 -14.76
N GLU A 161 15.23 0.49 -14.86
CA GLU A 161 16.01 0.01 -13.72
C GLU A 161 16.07 1.03 -12.57
N GLU A 162 16.18 2.32 -12.88
CA GLU A 162 16.29 3.39 -11.88
C GLU A 162 14.99 3.52 -11.07
N LEU A 163 13.85 3.63 -11.77
CA LEU A 163 12.55 3.72 -11.13
C LEU A 163 12.20 2.43 -10.38
N ARG A 164 12.54 1.27 -10.94
CA ARG A 164 12.37 -0.03 -10.28
C ARG A 164 13.14 -0.11 -8.97
N GLN A 165 14.42 0.29 -8.97
CA GLN A 165 15.24 0.32 -7.75
C GLN A 165 14.66 1.28 -6.70
N ARG A 166 14.20 2.46 -7.14
CA ARG A 166 13.57 3.44 -6.26
C ARG A 166 12.28 2.92 -5.61
N VAL A 167 11.45 2.18 -6.35
CA VAL A 167 10.22 1.59 -5.83
C VAL A 167 10.52 0.48 -4.83
N LEU A 168 11.41 -0.45 -5.18
CA LEU A 168 11.64 -1.67 -4.41
C LEU A 168 12.51 -1.47 -3.17
N TYR A 169 13.51 -0.60 -3.25
CA TYR A 169 14.50 -0.41 -2.19
C TYR A 169 14.40 0.97 -1.52
N GLY A 170 13.61 1.88 -2.08
CA GLY A 170 13.31 3.17 -1.47
C GLY A 170 12.24 3.07 -0.38
N SER A 171 12.05 4.17 0.35
CA SER A 171 10.93 4.28 1.28
C SER A 171 9.59 4.37 0.55
N GLY A 172 8.48 4.15 1.26
CA GLY A 172 7.15 4.42 0.72
C GLY A 172 7.00 5.86 0.24
N GLU A 173 7.64 6.81 0.94
CA GLU A 173 7.73 8.22 0.58
C GLU A 173 8.47 8.44 -0.76
N ASP A 174 9.64 7.81 -0.93
CA ASP A 174 10.41 7.88 -2.19
C ASP A 174 9.61 7.34 -3.38
N THR A 175 8.81 6.31 -3.13
CA THR A 175 7.97 5.64 -4.11
C THR A 175 6.81 6.53 -4.54
N VAL A 176 6.04 7.11 -3.61
CA VAL A 176 4.92 7.99 -3.97
C VAL A 176 5.37 9.28 -4.65
N LEU A 177 6.55 9.80 -4.29
CA LEU A 177 7.17 10.96 -4.92
C LEU A 177 7.81 10.65 -6.28
N SER A 178 7.87 9.39 -6.70
CA SER A 178 8.42 9.01 -8.00
C SER A 178 7.43 9.29 -9.13
N GLU A 179 7.91 9.25 -10.37
CA GLU A 179 7.08 9.40 -11.58
C GLU A 179 6.02 8.30 -11.72
N LEU A 180 6.15 7.19 -11.00
CA LEU A 180 5.16 6.13 -10.98
C LEU A 180 3.82 6.60 -10.38
N PHE A 181 3.89 7.40 -9.31
CA PHE A 181 2.71 7.87 -8.56
C PHE A 181 2.48 9.37 -8.68
N GLY A 182 3.55 10.15 -8.89
CA GLY A 182 3.47 11.58 -9.20
C GLY A 182 3.04 12.48 -8.04
N LEU A 183 3.22 12.05 -6.79
CA LEU A 183 2.89 12.89 -5.64
C LEU A 183 3.84 14.11 -5.60
N PRO A 184 3.32 15.35 -5.56
CA PRO A 184 4.16 16.55 -5.66
C PRO A 184 4.91 16.89 -4.36
N SER A 185 4.39 16.47 -3.21
CA SER A 185 5.03 16.62 -1.90
C SER A 185 4.48 15.57 -0.94
N ALA A 186 5.35 15.07 -0.07
CA ALA A 186 4.98 14.19 1.03
C ALA A 186 4.38 14.95 2.23
N TYR A 187 4.42 16.29 2.19
CA TYR A 187 3.88 17.14 3.24
C TYR A 187 2.46 17.60 2.94
N SER A 188 1.72 17.88 4.01
CA SER A 188 0.39 18.49 3.89
C SER A 188 0.48 19.88 3.24
N PRO A 189 -0.61 20.36 2.60
CA PRO A 189 -0.63 21.71 2.03
C PRO A 189 -0.29 22.82 3.04
N THR A 190 -0.70 22.66 4.30
CA THR A 190 -0.36 23.57 5.39
C THR A 190 1.14 23.56 5.68
N ALA A 191 1.74 22.38 5.83
CA ALA A 191 3.17 22.25 6.07
C ALA A 191 4.00 22.78 4.89
N GLU A 192 3.54 22.59 3.65
CA GLU A 192 4.13 23.20 2.46
C GLU A 192 4.10 24.73 2.50
N ALA A 193 2.97 25.32 2.88
CA ALA A 193 2.83 26.77 3.01
C ALA A 193 3.77 27.34 4.09
N GLU A 194 3.86 26.66 5.23
CA GLU A 194 4.76 27.02 6.34
C GLU A 194 6.23 26.88 5.96
N ARG A 195 6.62 25.79 5.27
CA ARG A 195 7.98 25.62 4.74
C ARG A 195 8.36 26.72 3.74
N ARG A 196 7.45 27.12 2.86
CA ARG A 196 7.66 28.24 1.93
C ARG A 196 7.85 29.56 2.68
N LEU A 197 7.12 29.77 3.77
CA LEU A 197 7.29 30.95 4.62
C LEU A 197 8.66 30.93 5.31
N LEU A 198 9.06 29.79 5.88
CA LEU A 198 10.37 29.61 6.50
C LEU A 198 11.51 29.97 5.53
N VAL A 199 11.47 29.47 4.27
CA VAL A 199 12.46 29.81 3.23
C VAL A 199 12.45 31.31 2.89
N ARG A 200 11.28 31.97 2.89
CA ARG A 200 11.21 33.43 2.66
C ARG A 200 11.86 34.21 3.81
N LEU A 201 11.60 33.82 5.06
CA LEU A 201 12.19 34.43 6.25
C LEU A 201 13.71 34.23 6.26
N GLU A 202 14.17 33.01 5.96
CA GLU A 202 15.59 32.68 5.84
C GLU A 202 16.31 33.58 4.81
N ARG A 203 15.71 33.80 3.64
CA ARG A 203 16.25 34.73 2.64
C ARG A 203 16.33 36.18 3.15
N LYS A 204 15.35 36.64 3.93
CA LYS A 204 15.40 37.98 4.55
C LYS A 204 16.51 38.07 5.60
N MET A 205 16.72 37.00 6.37
CA MET A 205 17.81 36.92 7.35
C MET A 205 19.18 37.04 6.67
N TYR A 206 19.43 36.24 5.63
CA TYR A 206 20.69 36.31 4.88
C TYR A 206 20.90 37.67 4.21
N ALA A 207 19.83 38.35 3.81
CA ALA A 207 19.91 39.68 3.22
C ALA A 207 20.09 40.81 4.27
N GLY A 208 20.08 40.51 5.58
CA GLY A 208 20.17 41.50 6.65
C GLY A 208 18.95 42.42 6.77
N ARG A 209 17.77 41.99 6.27
CA ARG A 209 16.54 42.81 6.21
C ARG A 209 15.43 42.29 7.12
N ALA A 210 15.72 41.31 7.95
CA ALA A 210 14.73 40.70 8.82
C ALA A 210 14.56 41.50 10.11
N THR A 211 13.32 41.58 10.57
CA THR A 211 12.95 42.16 11.86
C THR A 211 13.08 41.14 13.00
N ASP A 212 13.11 41.61 14.24
CA ASP A 212 13.15 40.71 15.42
C ASP A 212 11.90 39.81 15.51
N ALA A 213 10.73 40.31 15.08
CA ALA A 213 9.51 39.54 15.00
C ALA A 213 9.62 38.41 13.96
N GLU A 214 10.18 38.70 12.79
CA GLU A 214 10.43 37.69 11.74
C GLU A 214 11.48 36.67 12.16
N LEU A 215 12.46 37.05 12.97
CA LEU A 215 13.43 36.13 13.56
C LEU A 215 12.78 35.19 14.58
N ALA A 216 11.85 35.70 15.40
CA ALA A 216 11.08 34.88 16.34
C ALA A 216 10.19 33.88 15.59
N GLU A 217 9.45 34.35 14.59
CA GLU A 217 8.61 33.51 13.73
C GLU A 217 9.41 32.43 13.00
N TYR A 218 10.61 32.77 12.48
CA TYR A 218 11.52 31.80 11.87
C TYR A 218 11.92 30.67 12.83
N ARG A 219 12.26 31.01 14.08
CA ARG A 219 12.64 30.03 15.11
C ARG A 219 11.48 29.11 15.46
N GLU A 220 10.29 29.66 15.64
CA GLU A 220 9.08 28.90 15.97
C GLU A 220 8.72 27.92 14.86
N LEU A 221 8.66 28.41 13.61
CA LEU A 221 8.39 27.58 12.44
C LEU A 221 9.46 26.50 12.25
N GLY A 222 10.74 26.84 12.43
CA GLY A 222 11.84 25.88 12.34
C GLY A 222 11.72 24.74 13.36
N ALA A 223 11.39 25.06 14.61
CA ALA A 223 11.17 24.06 15.66
C ALA A 223 9.97 23.16 15.35
N LYS A 224 8.85 23.77 14.92
CA LYS A 224 7.63 23.03 14.55
C LYS A 224 7.89 22.05 13.40
N LEU A 225 8.54 22.50 12.33
CA LEU A 225 8.71 21.73 11.09
C LEU A 225 9.79 20.63 11.16
N ASN A 226 10.69 20.69 12.14
CA ASN A 226 11.73 19.67 12.37
C ASN A 226 11.35 18.61 13.41
N SER A 227 10.28 18.81 14.17
CA SER A 227 9.85 17.89 15.23
C SER A 227 9.65 16.43 14.75
N SER A 228 9.19 16.23 13.52
CA SER A 228 8.95 14.90 12.94
C SER A 228 10.22 14.19 12.45
N LEU A 229 11.22 14.93 11.98
CA LEU A 229 12.50 14.36 11.52
C LEU A 229 13.30 13.81 12.69
N THR A 230 13.39 14.57 13.78
CA THR A 230 14.07 14.15 15.00
C THR A 230 13.43 12.89 15.57
N ALA A 231 12.09 12.85 15.67
CA ALA A 231 11.37 11.66 16.13
C ALA A 231 11.65 10.43 15.26
N ARG A 232 11.75 10.59 13.92
CA ARG A 232 12.06 9.49 12.99
C ARG A 232 13.50 9.00 13.13
N VAL A 233 14.46 9.90 13.35
CA VAL A 233 15.86 9.55 13.63
C VAL A 233 15.97 8.77 14.94
N ASP A 234 15.29 9.22 15.99
CA ASP A 234 15.29 8.57 17.29
C ASP A 234 14.67 7.16 17.21
N GLU A 235 13.56 7.01 16.47
CA GLU A 235 12.90 5.71 16.25
C GLU A 235 13.81 4.72 15.48
N VAL A 236 14.42 5.17 14.37
CA VAL A 236 15.33 4.33 13.58
C VAL A 236 16.54 3.92 14.42
N THR A 237 17.10 4.86 15.20
CA THR A 237 18.21 4.59 16.12
C THR A 237 17.80 3.56 17.17
N ALA A 238 16.62 3.69 17.77
CA ALA A 238 16.10 2.71 18.73
C ALA A 238 15.90 1.31 18.12
N ARG A 239 15.40 1.22 16.88
CA ARG A 239 15.23 -0.07 16.17
C ARG A 239 16.56 -0.75 15.82
N LEU A 240 17.58 0.03 15.45
CA LEU A 240 18.90 -0.48 15.11
C LEU A 240 19.69 -0.91 16.36
N LEU A 241 19.54 -0.20 17.48
CA LEU A 241 20.21 -0.51 18.74
C LEU A 241 19.46 -1.55 19.60
N GLY A 242 18.14 -1.71 19.42
CA GLY A 242 17.28 -2.57 20.23
C GLY A 242 17.08 -4.01 19.73
N ARG A 243 17.92 -4.52 18.81
CA ARG A 243 17.87 -5.91 18.31
C ARG A 243 19.00 -6.80 18.85
N GLY A 244 19.59 -6.43 19.98
CA GLY A 244 20.66 -7.18 20.65
C GLY A 244 20.26 -7.69 22.03
N GLU A 245 19.11 -8.36 22.17
CA GLU A 245 18.83 -9.29 23.30
C GLU A 245 17.96 -10.45 22.81
#